data_AF-A0A822ETS9-F1
#
_entry.id   AF-A0A822ETS9-F1
#
_cell.length_a   1.000
_cell.length_b   1.000
_cell.length_c   1.000
_cell.angle_alpha   90.00
_cell.angle_beta   90.00
_cell.angle_gamma   90.00
#
_symmetry.space_group_name_H-M   'P 1'
#
loop_
_entity.id
_entity.type
_entity.pdbx_description
1 polymer ?
#
loop_
_entity_poly.entity_id
_entity_poly.type
_entity_poly.pdbx_seq_one_letter_code
_entity_poly.pdbx_strand_id
1 'polypeptide(L)'
;NGCNSNSIPIQSRAMFKAAVLLSNRYNIKINGNLIGWQSEQSTGNLVDSLSETCRSVSQSNIVGIIGPELSREAVIISPVGQSLGIPVIAYSATSPDLSDKIAYPNFYRTVPPDNTAAKALITLFNRYDWTSCVIIYQNDAFGSGGSKAISDAFYRSGLTITQMILFDIAKRSFRVDLKNTLMNSPT
;
A
#
# COMPACT_ATOMS: atom_id res chain seq x y z
N ASN A 1 -18.78 -10.52 -13.16
CA ASN A 1 -18.10 -9.26 -13.54
C ASN A 1 -17.04 -8.96 -12.49
N GLY A 2 -15.94 -9.73 -12.51
CA GLY A 2 -14.82 -9.56 -11.58
C GLY A 2 -13.75 -8.69 -12.21
N CYS A 3 -13.12 -7.83 -11.42
CA CYS A 3 -11.94 -7.07 -11.82
C CYS A 3 -10.93 -7.99 -12.52
N ASN A 4 -10.62 -7.71 -13.78
CA ASN A 4 -9.51 -8.33 -14.48
C ASN A 4 -8.22 -7.84 -13.80
N SER A 5 -7.56 -8.72 -13.05
CA SER A 5 -6.27 -8.50 -12.36
C SER A 5 -5.11 -8.13 -13.29
N ASN A 6 -5.35 -8.11 -14.61
CA ASN A 6 -4.37 -7.76 -15.65
C ASN A 6 -4.44 -6.30 -16.11
N SER A 7 -5.39 -5.50 -15.62
CA SER A 7 -5.61 -4.13 -16.12
C SER A 7 -4.74 -3.06 -15.43
N ILE A 8 -4.57 -3.17 -14.11
CA ILE A 8 -3.78 -2.23 -13.29
C ILE A 8 -2.27 -2.29 -13.61
N PRO A 9 -1.63 -3.47 -13.81
CA PRO A 9 -0.19 -3.53 -14.04
C PRO A 9 0.30 -2.80 -15.31
N ILE A 10 -0.55 -2.70 -16.34
CA ILE A 10 -0.17 -2.10 -17.62
C ILE A 10 -0.05 -0.58 -17.50
N GLN A 11 -0.96 0.07 -16.78
CA GLN A 11 -0.98 1.53 -16.69
C GLN A 11 0.19 2.06 -15.88
N SER A 12 0.44 1.51 -14.69
CA SER A 12 1.57 1.93 -13.84
C SER A 12 2.91 1.74 -14.55
N ARG A 13 3.09 0.62 -15.25
CA ARG A 13 4.30 0.35 -16.05
C ARG A 13 4.43 1.30 -17.24
N ALA A 14 3.34 1.58 -17.95
CA ALA A 14 3.35 2.52 -19.07
C ALA A 14 3.69 3.95 -18.60
N MET A 15 3.10 4.39 -17.48
CA MET A 15 3.38 5.69 -16.86
C MET A 15 4.84 5.80 -16.42
N PHE A 16 5.39 4.75 -15.79
CA PHE A 16 6.80 4.72 -15.41
C PHE A 16 7.73 4.81 -16.63
N LYS A 17 7.44 4.04 -17.68
CA LYS A 17 8.19 4.11 -18.94
C LYS A 17 8.11 5.51 -19.57
N ALA A 18 6.94 6.12 -19.57
CA ALA A 18 6.76 7.48 -20.08
C ALA A 18 7.57 8.50 -19.27
N ALA A 19 7.59 8.38 -17.94
CA ALA A 19 8.39 9.25 -17.07
C ALA A 19 9.90 9.15 -17.38
N VAL A 20 10.42 7.94 -17.60
CA VAL A 20 11.83 7.72 -17.96
C VAL A 20 12.15 8.25 -19.37
N LEU A 21 11.24 8.09 -20.33
CA LEU A 21 11.42 8.69 -21.66
C LEU A 21 11.44 10.22 -21.59
N LEU A 22 10.57 10.81 -20.78
CA LEU A 22 10.55 12.26 -20.54
C LEU A 22 11.82 12.73 -19.81
N SER A 23 12.30 12.00 -18.80
CA SER A 23 13.54 12.34 -18.11
C SER A 23 14.72 12.37 -19.07
N ASN A 24 14.77 11.41 -20.00
CA ASN A 24 15.80 11.36 -21.04
C ASN A 24 15.66 12.49 -22.05
N ARG A 25 14.43 12.84 -22.46
CA ARG A 25 14.15 14.00 -23.32
C ARG A 25 14.60 15.32 -22.68
N TYR A 26 14.45 15.46 -21.36
CA TYR A 26 14.89 16.63 -20.60
C TYR A 26 16.32 16.51 -20.04
N ASN A 27 17.09 15.51 -20.49
CA ASN A 27 18.49 15.31 -20.12
C ASN A 27 18.73 15.22 -18.59
N ILE A 28 17.77 14.65 -17.85
CA ILE A 28 17.92 14.34 -16.43
C ILE A 28 18.86 13.14 -16.30
N LYS A 29 19.88 13.27 -15.45
CA LYS A 29 20.96 12.29 -15.29
C LYS A 29 21.21 11.96 -13.83
N ILE A 30 21.61 10.73 -13.57
CA ILE A 30 22.14 10.27 -12.28
C ILE A 30 23.59 9.87 -12.52
N ASN A 31 24.52 10.48 -11.77
CA ASN A 31 25.97 10.25 -11.93
C ASN A 31 26.45 10.39 -13.39
N GLY A 32 25.92 11.40 -14.11
CA GLY A 32 26.29 11.67 -15.50
C GLY A 32 25.65 10.76 -16.56
N ASN A 33 24.89 9.73 -16.15
CA ASN A 33 24.24 8.78 -17.04
C ASN A 33 22.73 9.06 -17.16
N LEU A 34 22.16 8.80 -18.33
CA LEU A 34 20.71 8.79 -18.52
C LEU A 34 20.07 7.68 -17.69
N ILE A 35 18.81 7.89 -17.32
CA ILE A 35 18.07 6.95 -16.49
C ILE A 35 17.56 5.80 -17.36
N GLY A 36 17.97 4.58 -17.00
CA GLY A 36 17.42 3.34 -17.53
C GLY A 36 16.22 2.85 -16.72
N TRP A 37 15.56 1.80 -17.19
CA TRP A 37 14.46 1.18 -16.45
C TRP A 37 14.39 -0.32 -16.68
N GLN A 38 13.95 -1.03 -15.65
CA GLN A 38 13.49 -2.42 -15.72
C GLN A 38 12.21 -2.54 -14.89
N SER A 39 11.40 -3.56 -15.16
CA SER A 39 10.11 -3.74 -14.50
C SER A 39 9.89 -5.20 -14.19
N GLU A 40 9.50 -5.49 -12.96
CA GLU A 40 9.13 -6.83 -12.50
C GLU A 40 7.67 -6.86 -12.06
N GLN A 41 7.03 -8.03 -12.17
CA GLN A 41 5.65 -8.22 -11.76
C GLN A 41 5.60 -8.98 -10.43
N SER A 42 5.09 -8.34 -9.38
CA SER A 42 4.98 -8.96 -8.06
C SER A 42 3.84 -9.97 -7.92
N THR A 43 2.91 -10.02 -8.90
CA THR A 43 1.64 -10.81 -8.91
C THR A 43 0.74 -10.63 -7.69
N GLY A 44 1.06 -9.71 -6.77
CA GLY A 44 0.47 -9.69 -5.44
C GLY A 44 0.90 -10.88 -4.58
N ASN A 45 2.04 -11.52 -4.82
CA ASN A 45 2.59 -12.55 -3.96
C ASN A 45 3.85 -12.02 -3.26
N LEU A 46 3.93 -12.17 -1.94
CA LEU A 46 5.05 -11.66 -1.15
C LEU A 46 6.39 -12.31 -1.53
N VAL A 47 6.38 -13.62 -1.80
CA VAL A 47 7.57 -14.38 -2.17
C VAL A 47 8.06 -13.94 -3.55
N ASP A 48 7.16 -13.85 -4.53
CA ASP A 48 7.48 -13.40 -5.89
C ASP A 48 7.99 -11.95 -5.86
N SER A 49 7.33 -11.07 -5.11
CA SER A 49 7.72 -9.68 -4.98
C SER A 49 9.14 -9.53 -4.43
N LEU A 50 9.51 -10.32 -3.43
CA LEU A 50 10.83 -10.29 -2.82
C LEU A 50 11.88 -10.93 -3.74
N SER A 51 11.58 -12.10 -4.31
CA SER A 51 12.52 -12.83 -5.17
C SER A 51 12.88 -12.02 -6.42
N GLU A 52 11.88 -11.42 -7.07
CA GLU A 52 12.12 -10.59 -8.26
C GLU A 52 12.85 -9.29 -7.93
N THR A 53 12.57 -8.67 -6.78
CA THR A 53 13.32 -7.50 -6.30
C THR A 53 14.79 -7.86 -6.08
N CYS A 54 15.07 -8.94 -5.35
CA CYS A 54 16.43 -9.43 -5.10
C CYS A 54 17.17 -9.80 -6.39
N ARG A 55 16.48 -10.45 -7.34
CA ARG A 55 17.03 -10.75 -8.66
C ARG A 55 17.38 -9.47 -9.44
N SER A 56 16.46 -8.51 -9.46
CA SER A 56 16.65 -7.22 -10.13
C SER A 56 17.85 -6.43 -9.61
N VAL A 57 17.99 -6.32 -8.29
CA VAL A 57 19.08 -5.54 -7.66
C VAL A 57 20.44 -6.25 -7.71
N SER A 58 20.46 -7.57 -7.89
CA SER A 58 21.71 -8.33 -8.04
C SER A 58 22.24 -8.37 -9.47
N GLN A 59 21.36 -8.23 -10.47
CA GLN A 59 21.72 -8.30 -11.89
C GLN A 59 22.05 -6.94 -12.52
N SER A 60 21.59 -5.85 -11.91
CA SER A 60 21.68 -4.49 -12.47
C SER A 60 22.08 -3.48 -11.40
N ASN A 61 22.74 -2.39 -11.81
CA ASN A 61 23.04 -1.28 -10.90
C ASN A 61 21.79 -0.42 -10.65
N ILE A 62 20.94 -0.86 -9.72
CA ILE A 62 19.70 -0.18 -9.36
C ILE A 62 19.98 0.98 -8.39
N VAL A 63 19.53 2.17 -8.76
CA VAL A 63 19.71 3.41 -7.97
C VAL A 63 18.46 3.81 -7.18
N GLY A 64 17.36 3.07 -7.35
CA GLY A 64 16.09 3.31 -6.66
C GLY A 64 15.00 2.36 -7.16
N ILE A 65 14.02 2.11 -6.31
CA ILE A 65 12.88 1.23 -6.61
C ILE A 65 11.61 2.09 -6.62
N ILE A 66 10.82 2.02 -7.69
CA ILE A 66 9.49 2.62 -7.76
C ILE A 66 8.44 1.51 -7.58
N GLY A 67 7.54 1.71 -6.62
CA GLY A 67 6.68 0.66 -6.08
C GLY A 67 7.21 0.11 -4.75
N PRO A 68 6.64 -0.99 -4.25
CA PRO A 68 5.55 -1.77 -4.86
C PRO A 68 4.17 -1.08 -4.73
N GLU A 69 3.13 -1.75 -5.22
CA GLU A 69 1.74 -1.26 -5.15
C GLU A 69 1.15 -1.51 -3.75
N LEU A 70 1.33 -2.71 -3.21
CA LEU A 70 0.65 -3.13 -1.99
C LEU A 70 1.49 -2.82 -0.75
N SER A 71 0.86 -2.34 0.32
CA SER A 71 1.56 -2.07 1.59
C SER A 71 2.28 -3.30 2.15
N ARG A 72 1.69 -4.50 1.99
CA ARG A 72 2.32 -5.76 2.43
C ARG A 72 3.60 -6.11 1.67
N GLU A 73 3.69 -5.73 0.40
CA GLU A 73 4.91 -5.88 -0.39
C GLU A 73 5.93 -4.79 0.01
N ALA A 74 5.47 -3.56 0.25
CA ALA A 74 6.34 -2.46 0.64
C ALA A 74 7.05 -2.75 1.97
N VAL A 75 6.36 -3.36 2.93
CA VAL A 75 6.93 -3.77 4.22
C VAL A 75 8.12 -4.73 4.04
N ILE A 76 8.08 -5.63 3.06
CA ILE A 76 9.16 -6.62 2.84
C ILE A 76 10.24 -6.13 1.87
N ILE A 77 9.93 -5.22 0.95
CA ILE A 77 10.89 -4.64 0.01
C ILE A 77 11.69 -3.50 0.64
N SER A 78 11.10 -2.72 1.55
CA SER A 78 11.78 -1.56 2.15
C SER A 78 13.10 -1.92 2.85
N PRO A 79 13.21 -3.02 3.62
CA PRO A 79 14.49 -3.45 4.20
C PRO A 79 15.57 -3.76 3.17
N VAL A 80 15.20 -4.26 1.98
CA VAL A 80 16.15 -4.51 0.88
C VAL A 80 16.74 -3.18 0.39
N GLY A 81 15.89 -2.18 0.13
CA GLY A 81 16.33 -0.85 -0.28
C GLY A 81 17.21 -0.18 0.78
N GLN A 82 16.85 -0.31 2.06
CA GLN A 82 17.67 0.17 3.17
C GLN A 82 19.06 -0.48 3.19
N SER A 83 19.13 -1.82 3.09
CA SER A 83 20.40 -2.56 3.08
C SER A 83 21.32 -2.13 1.94
N LEU A 84 20.74 -1.81 0.77
CA LEU A 84 21.46 -1.35 -0.41
C LEU A 84 21.69 0.17 -0.45
N GLY A 85 21.16 0.92 0.52
CA GLY A 85 21.26 2.38 0.55
C GLY A 85 20.49 3.10 -0.56
N ILE A 86 19.48 2.45 -1.17
CA ILE A 86 18.66 3.03 -2.24
C ILE A 86 17.24 3.35 -1.76
N PRO A 87 16.59 4.38 -2.32
CA PRO A 87 15.21 4.71 -1.96
C PRO A 87 14.21 3.72 -2.54
N VAL A 88 13.18 3.40 -1.77
CA VAL A 88 11.97 2.69 -2.23
C VAL A 88 10.82 3.69 -2.21
N ILE A 89 10.23 3.99 -3.36
CA ILE A 89 9.19 5.01 -3.51
C ILE A 89 7.90 4.34 -3.98
N ALA A 90 7.00 4.03 -3.04
CA ALA A 90 5.71 3.44 -3.38
C ALA A 90 4.70 4.48 -3.86
N TYR A 91 3.87 4.11 -4.84
CA TYR A 91 2.84 4.99 -5.39
C TYR A 91 1.43 4.68 -4.87
N SER A 92 1.23 3.54 -4.18
CA SER A 92 -0.08 3.12 -3.67
C SER A 92 -0.05 2.50 -2.27
N ALA A 93 1.12 2.26 -1.67
CA ALA A 93 1.22 1.72 -0.32
C ALA A 93 0.88 2.80 0.73
N THR A 94 -0.31 2.71 1.30
CA THR A 94 -0.84 3.75 2.22
C THR A 94 -0.76 3.39 3.70
N SER A 95 -0.32 2.17 4.07
CA SER A 95 -0.24 1.76 5.48
C SER A 95 0.52 2.79 6.34
N PRO A 96 -0.05 3.22 7.48
CA PRO A 96 0.60 4.20 8.36
C PRO A 96 1.96 3.75 8.88
N ASP A 97 2.15 2.46 9.11
CA ASP A 97 3.37 1.88 9.70
C ASP A 97 4.63 2.16 8.85
N LEU A 98 4.48 2.23 7.52
CA LEU A 98 5.54 2.58 6.58
C LEU A 98 6.05 4.03 6.74
N SER A 99 5.41 4.85 7.58
CA SER A 99 5.87 6.20 7.89
C SER A 99 6.92 6.25 9.00
N ASP A 100 7.14 5.16 9.72
CA ASP A 100 8.18 5.08 10.74
C ASP A 100 9.56 5.13 10.07
N LYS A 101 10.28 6.24 10.26
CA LYS A 101 11.60 6.48 9.67
C LYS A 101 12.75 5.78 10.41
N ILE A 102 12.50 5.26 11.61
CA ILE A 102 13.44 4.38 12.30
C ILE A 102 13.36 2.99 11.69
N ALA A 103 12.14 2.48 11.48
CA ALA A 103 11.92 1.17 10.87
C ALA A 103 12.16 1.15 9.35
N TYR A 104 11.80 2.23 8.65
CA TYR A 104 11.85 2.33 7.18
C TYR A 104 12.53 3.63 6.71
N PRO A 105 13.83 3.84 7.03
CA PRO A 105 14.54 5.10 6.73
C PRO A 105 14.55 5.46 5.24
N ASN A 106 14.69 4.45 4.37
CA ASN A 106 14.78 4.63 2.92
C ASN A 106 13.44 4.48 2.18
N PHE A 107 12.33 4.29 2.91
CA PHE A 107 11.01 4.21 2.30
C PHE A 107 10.39 5.58 2.15
N TYR A 108 9.82 5.84 0.98
CA TYR A 108 9.07 7.04 0.64
C TYR A 108 7.83 6.65 -0.16
N ARG A 109 6.93 7.61 -0.34
CA ARG A 109 5.73 7.42 -1.14
C ARG A 109 5.17 8.73 -1.65
N THR A 110 4.42 8.65 -2.75
CA THR A 110 3.76 9.81 -3.38
C THR A 110 2.30 9.97 -2.96
N VAL A 111 1.83 9.17 -2.00
CA VAL A 111 0.46 9.17 -1.48
C VAL A 111 0.46 9.36 0.05
N PRO A 112 -0.59 9.98 0.62
CA PRO A 112 -0.69 10.16 2.07
C PRO A 112 -0.97 8.83 2.81
N PRO A 113 -0.63 8.74 4.12
CA PRO A 113 -1.03 7.62 4.97
C PRO A 113 -2.53 7.51 5.17
N ASP A 114 -3.00 6.30 5.50
CA ASP A 114 -4.40 6.05 5.87
C ASP A 114 -4.85 6.84 7.12
N ASN A 115 -3.93 7.27 7.99
CA ASN A 115 -4.26 8.18 9.10
C ASN A 115 -4.79 9.56 8.63
N THR A 116 -4.51 9.94 7.39
CA THR A 116 -5.05 11.15 6.75
C THR A 116 -6.49 10.90 6.32
N ALA A 117 -6.76 9.74 5.72
CA ALA A 117 -8.12 9.31 5.39
C ALA A 117 -8.98 9.10 6.64
N ALA A 118 -8.41 8.60 7.74
CA ALA A 118 -9.10 8.46 9.03
C ALA A 118 -9.64 9.81 9.54
N LYS A 119 -8.86 10.90 9.43
CA LYS A 119 -9.33 12.25 9.80
C LYS A 119 -10.49 12.72 8.92
N ALA A 120 -10.45 12.40 7.63
CA ALA A 120 -11.56 12.70 6.72
C ALA A 120 -12.82 11.90 7.10
N LEU A 121 -12.68 10.65 7.53
CA LEU A 121 -13.80 9.85 8.05
C LEU A 121 -14.42 10.47 9.31
N ILE A 122 -13.62 10.96 10.27
CA ILE A 122 -14.18 11.68 11.43
C ILE A 122 -14.98 12.90 10.98
N THR A 123 -14.45 13.67 10.03
CA THR A 123 -15.15 14.84 9.49
C THR A 123 -16.47 14.45 8.82
N LEU A 124 -16.50 13.31 8.14
CA LEU A 124 -17.72 12.76 7.53
C LEU A 124 -18.75 12.36 8.59
N PHE A 125 -18.33 11.64 9.64
CA PHE A 125 -19.21 11.21 10.73
C PHE A 125 -19.86 12.40 11.42
N ASN A 126 -19.05 13.40 11.76
CA ASN A 126 -19.54 14.63 12.39
C ASN A 126 -20.49 15.43 11.49
N ARG A 127 -20.30 15.39 10.17
CA ARG A 127 -21.19 16.09 9.22
C ARG A 127 -22.59 15.48 9.16
N TYR A 128 -22.70 14.17 9.37
CA TYR A 128 -23.95 13.42 9.23
C TYR A 128 -24.49 12.89 10.57
N ASP A 129 -23.93 13.35 11.69
CA ASP A 129 -24.28 12.94 13.04
C ASP A 129 -24.24 11.39 13.23
N TRP A 130 -23.33 10.72 12.52
CA TRP A 130 -23.10 9.29 12.70
C TRP A 130 -22.24 9.07 13.94
N THR A 131 -22.66 8.14 14.79
CA THR A 131 -22.01 7.90 16.08
C THR A 131 -21.25 6.57 16.13
N SER A 132 -21.56 5.62 15.24
CA SER A 132 -20.97 4.30 15.26
C SER A 132 -20.80 3.65 13.89
N CYS A 133 -19.86 2.70 13.80
CA CYS A 133 -19.68 1.89 12.59
C CYS A 133 -19.10 0.50 12.87
N VAL A 134 -19.19 -0.35 11.85
CA VAL A 134 -18.44 -1.61 11.75
C VAL A 134 -17.25 -1.38 10.82
N ILE A 135 -16.07 -1.86 11.22
CA ILE A 135 -14.87 -1.85 10.38
C ILE A 135 -14.63 -3.25 9.83
N ILE A 136 -14.61 -3.38 8.50
CA ILE A 136 -14.16 -4.60 7.82
C ILE A 136 -12.79 -4.30 7.21
N TYR A 137 -11.80 -5.12 7.49
CA TYR A 137 -10.42 -4.87 7.06
C TYR A 137 -9.71 -6.16 6.69
N GLN A 138 -8.81 -6.07 5.72
CA GLN A 138 -8.03 -7.22 5.28
C GLN A 138 -6.88 -7.56 6.25
N ASN A 139 -6.53 -8.85 6.35
CA ASN A 139 -5.47 -9.38 7.21
C ASN A 139 -4.05 -9.18 6.63
N ASP A 140 -3.74 -7.96 6.19
CA ASP A 140 -2.42 -7.59 5.74
C ASP A 140 -1.97 -6.23 6.30
N ALA A 141 -0.79 -5.77 5.91
CA ALA A 141 -0.23 -4.51 6.40
C ALA A 141 -1.06 -3.27 6.04
N PHE A 142 -1.80 -3.28 4.93
CA PHE A 142 -2.72 -2.18 4.58
C PHE A 142 -3.94 -2.22 5.49
N GLY A 143 -4.65 -3.35 5.53
CA GLY A 143 -5.90 -3.46 6.27
C GLY A 143 -5.71 -3.32 7.78
N SER A 144 -4.65 -3.91 8.33
CA SER A 144 -4.34 -3.83 9.77
C SER A 144 -3.89 -2.42 10.18
N GLY A 145 -3.00 -1.80 9.38
CA GLY A 145 -2.53 -0.44 9.66
C GLY A 145 -3.64 0.60 9.51
N GLY A 146 -4.45 0.48 8.45
CA GLY A 146 -5.59 1.36 8.20
C GLY A 146 -6.68 1.22 9.26
N SER A 147 -7.05 -0.01 9.64
CA SER A 147 -8.06 -0.24 10.68
C SER A 147 -7.62 0.32 12.03
N LYS A 148 -6.35 0.12 12.41
CA LYS A 148 -5.78 0.74 13.61
C LYS A 148 -5.87 2.26 13.57
N ALA A 149 -5.48 2.89 12.46
CA ALA A 149 -5.53 4.35 12.34
C ALA A 149 -6.95 4.91 12.42
N ILE A 150 -7.93 4.21 11.84
CA ILE A 150 -9.35 4.57 11.97
C ILE A 150 -9.80 4.40 13.42
N SER A 151 -9.48 3.27 14.06
CA SER A 151 -9.82 3.01 15.46
C SER A 151 -9.28 4.07 16.41
N ASP A 152 -8.01 4.46 16.25
CA ASP A 152 -7.39 5.51 17.05
C ASP A 152 -8.08 6.87 16.84
N ALA A 153 -8.47 7.20 15.60
CA ALA A 153 -9.17 8.44 15.28
C ALA A 153 -10.59 8.47 15.87
N PHE A 154 -11.31 7.35 15.81
CA PHE A 154 -12.66 7.19 16.35
C PHE A 154 -12.65 7.34 17.87
N TYR A 155 -11.74 6.62 18.54
CA TYR A 155 -11.57 6.70 19.98
C TYR A 155 -11.31 8.14 20.45
N ARG A 156 -10.41 8.86 19.78
CA ARG A 156 -10.10 10.27 20.11
C ARG A 156 -11.26 11.24 19.85
N SER A 157 -12.21 10.85 19.01
CA SER A 157 -13.35 11.68 18.63
C SER A 157 -14.66 11.30 19.34
N GLY A 158 -14.61 10.34 20.27
CA GLY A 158 -15.79 9.85 20.98
C GLY A 158 -16.76 9.03 20.11
N LEU A 159 -16.32 8.54 18.95
CA LEU A 159 -17.11 7.67 18.07
C LEU A 159 -16.91 6.20 18.43
N THR A 160 -17.92 5.38 18.19
CA THR A 160 -17.92 3.97 18.59
C THR A 160 -17.66 3.04 17.42
N ILE A 161 -16.79 2.06 17.59
CA ILE A 161 -16.66 0.93 16.67
C ILE A 161 -17.37 -0.25 17.31
N THR A 162 -18.51 -0.65 16.74
CA THR A 162 -19.33 -1.73 17.31
C THR A 162 -18.74 -3.10 17.01
N GLN A 163 -18.05 -3.23 15.87
CA GLN A 163 -17.46 -4.49 15.46
C GLN A 163 -16.27 -4.27 14.53
N MET A 164 -15.27 -5.13 14.66
CA MET A 164 -14.14 -5.24 13.75
C MET A 164 -14.13 -6.63 13.13
N ILE A 165 -14.16 -6.70 11.81
CA ILE A 165 -14.29 -7.94 11.04
C ILE A 165 -13.04 -8.11 10.18
N LEU A 166 -12.27 -9.15 10.48
CA LEU A 166 -11.08 -9.49 9.72
C LEU A 166 -11.48 -10.26 8.45
N PHE A 167 -11.05 -9.75 7.29
CA PHE A 167 -11.12 -10.42 6.02
C PHE A 167 -9.78 -11.10 5.71
N ASP A 168 -9.80 -12.42 5.58
CA ASP A 168 -8.61 -13.19 5.23
C ASP A 168 -8.42 -13.24 3.71
N ILE A 169 -7.42 -12.53 3.20
CA ILE A 169 -7.14 -12.46 1.76
C ILE A 169 -6.68 -13.80 1.16
N ALA A 170 -6.25 -14.75 1.99
CA ALA A 170 -5.96 -16.12 1.54
C ALA A 170 -7.23 -16.97 1.41
N LYS A 171 -8.35 -16.57 2.04
CA LYS A 171 -9.62 -17.30 1.98
C LYS A 171 -10.53 -16.74 0.88
N ARG A 172 -11.06 -17.63 0.04
CA ARG A 172 -11.93 -17.29 -1.10
C ARG A 172 -13.41 -17.08 -0.71
N SER A 173 -13.79 -17.01 0.57
CA SER A 173 -15.18 -17.12 1.05
C SER A 173 -15.79 -15.86 1.68
N PHE A 174 -15.54 -14.67 1.13
CA PHE A 174 -16.06 -13.41 1.70
C PHE A 174 -17.58 -13.38 1.94
N ARG A 175 -18.37 -13.97 1.03
CA ARG A 175 -19.85 -13.87 1.08
C ARG A 175 -20.48 -14.61 2.26
N VAL A 176 -19.91 -15.75 2.64
CA VAL A 176 -20.43 -16.56 3.75
C VAL A 176 -20.09 -15.90 5.07
N ASP A 177 -18.85 -15.42 5.19
CA ASP A 177 -18.35 -14.80 6.41
C ASP A 177 -19.04 -13.47 6.67
N LEU A 178 -19.17 -12.59 5.67
CA LEU A 178 -19.84 -11.29 5.84
C LEU A 178 -21.32 -11.45 6.19
N LYS A 179 -22.05 -12.36 5.52
CA LYS A 179 -23.48 -12.58 5.81
C LYS A 179 -23.67 -13.07 7.24
N ASN A 180 -22.86 -14.02 7.69
CA ASN A 180 -22.95 -14.53 9.06
C ASN A 180 -22.58 -13.46 10.08
N THR A 181 -21.59 -12.60 9.79
CA THR A 181 -21.20 -11.53 10.71
C THR A 181 -22.24 -10.42 10.80
N LEU A 182 -22.85 -10.01 9.68
CA LEU A 182 -23.90 -8.98 9.67
C LEU A 182 -25.21 -9.48 10.31
N MET A 183 -25.57 -10.75 10.11
CA MET A 183 -26.79 -11.34 10.69
C MET A 183 -26.70 -11.54 12.21
N ASN A 184 -25.50 -11.55 12.78
CA ASN A 184 -25.25 -11.76 14.21
C ASN A 184 -24.82 -10.48 14.95
N SER A 185 -24.77 -9.32 14.28
CA SER A 185 -24.39 -8.05 14.91
C SER A 185 -25.62 -7.44 15.62
N PRO A 186 -25.53 -7.05 16.90
CA PRO A 186 -26.65 -6.41 17.59
C PRO A 186 -26.91 -5.03 16.98
N THR A 187 -28.17 -4.77 16.61
CA THR A 187 -28.68 -3.48 16.12
C THR A 187 -28.68 -2.42 17.21
#